data_AF-A0A1I9G0W3-F1
#
_entry.id   AF-A0A1I9G0W3-F1
#
_cell.length_a   1.000
_cell.length_b   1.000
_cell.length_c   1.000
_cell.angle_alpha   90.00
_cell.angle_beta   90.00
_cell.angle_gamma   90.00
#
_symmetry.space_group_name_H-M   'P 1'
#
loop_
_entity.id
_entity.type
_entity.pdbx_description
1 polymer ?
#
loop_
_entity_poly.entity_id
_entity_poly.type
_entity_poly.pdbx_seq_one_letter_code
_entity_poly.pdbx_strand_id
1 'polypeptide(L)'
;MERDGETLTSFNGRILKFLKEILAQGAELITTRDMTIRKKELEPSFMCKKYAKLSGRLITLEIAWNREEIEKSIRMISDIVEVVDDCDFEHHRATLYRFAQMQTDIC
;
A
#
# COMPACT_ATOMS: atom_id res chain seq x y z
N MET A 1 -11.24 -16.81 -8.77
CA MET A 1 -11.63 -15.71 -9.67
C MET A 1 -10.37 -15.04 -10.12
N GLU A 2 -9.90 -15.40 -11.31
CA GLU A 2 -8.87 -14.66 -12.03
C GLU A 2 -9.41 -13.24 -12.22
N ARG A 3 -8.81 -12.25 -11.57
CA ARG A 3 -9.12 -10.86 -11.90
C ARG A 3 -8.49 -10.63 -13.27
N ASP A 4 -9.34 -10.29 -14.24
CA ASP A 4 -8.96 -9.79 -15.56
C ASP A 4 -7.72 -8.89 -15.45
N GLY A 5 -6.77 -9.12 -16.35
CA GLY A 5 -5.45 -8.50 -16.38
C GLY A 5 -5.55 -6.98 -16.43
N GLU A 6 -5.62 -6.36 -15.25
CA GLU A 6 -5.53 -4.91 -15.13
C GLU A 6 -4.21 -4.44 -15.76
N THR A 7 -4.31 -3.48 -16.67
CA THR A 7 -3.12 -2.89 -17.28
C THR A 7 -2.36 -2.06 -16.25
N LEU A 8 -1.04 -2.00 -16.38
CA LEU A 8 -0.20 -1.19 -15.50
C LEU A 8 -0.64 0.29 -15.47
N THR A 9 -1.12 0.81 -16.62
CA THR A 9 -1.66 2.16 -16.73
C THR A 9 -2.94 2.34 -15.91
N SER A 10 -3.86 1.39 -15.94
CA SER A 10 -5.07 1.42 -15.10
C SER A 10 -4.71 1.36 -13.62
N PHE A 11 -3.81 0.45 -13.25
CA PHE A 11 -3.34 0.27 -11.89
C PHE A 11 -2.74 1.56 -11.33
N ASN A 12 -1.77 2.14 -12.04
CA ASN A 12 -1.13 3.40 -11.65
C ASN A 12 -2.11 4.57 -11.68
N GLY A 13 -3.04 4.61 -12.65
CA GLY A 13 -4.05 5.66 -12.76
C GLY A 13 -4.93 5.76 -11.51
N ARG A 14 -5.33 4.61 -10.93
CA ARG A 14 -6.11 4.59 -9.68
C ARG A 14 -5.32 5.09 -8.49
N ILE A 15 -4.05 4.70 -8.38
CA ILE A 15 -3.16 5.16 -7.30
C ILE A 15 -2.97 6.68 -7.37
N LEU A 16 -2.71 7.20 -8.57
CA LEU A 16 -2.55 8.65 -8.77
C LEU A 16 -3.84 9.42 -8.48
N LYS A 17 -5.00 8.86 -8.84
CA LYS A 17 -6.30 9.47 -8.52
C LYS A 17 -6.50 9.55 -7.01
N PHE A 18 -6.25 8.45 -6.30
CA PHE A 18 -6.31 8.42 -4.84
C PHE A 18 -5.35 9.41 -4.18
N LEU A 19 -4.09 9.44 -4.61
CA LEU A 19 -3.09 10.39 -4.10
C LEU A 19 -3.56 11.83 -4.28
N LYS A 20 -4.11 12.19 -5.45
CA LYS A 20 -4.63 13.54 -5.68
C LYS A 20 -5.78 13.89 -4.73
N GLU A 21 -6.68 12.95 -4.48
CA GLU A 21 -7.84 13.15 -3.60
C GLU A 21 -7.40 13.41 -2.15
N ILE A 22 -6.47 12.61 -1.61
CA ILE A 22 -6.01 12.78 -0.22
C ILE A 22 -5.11 14.00 -0.05
N LEU A 23 -4.26 14.32 -1.03
CA LEU A 23 -3.39 15.51 -0.98
C LEU A 23 -4.24 16.80 -0.98
N ALA A 24 -5.35 16.82 -1.72
CA ALA A 24 -6.29 17.93 -1.72
C ALA A 24 -6.99 18.13 -0.36
N GLN A 25 -7.00 17.10 0.50
CA GLN A 25 -7.57 17.11 1.85
C GLN A 25 -6.50 17.36 2.93
N GLY A 26 -5.29 17.80 2.54
CA GLY A 26 -4.22 18.14 3.45
C GLY A 26 -3.38 16.95 3.94
N ALA A 27 -3.47 15.79 3.28
CA ALA A 27 -2.51 14.72 3.50
C ALA A 27 -1.13 15.12 2.97
N GLU A 28 -0.07 14.60 3.58
CA GLU A 28 1.30 14.74 3.13
C GLU A 28 1.87 13.36 2.77
N LEU A 29 2.40 13.23 1.55
CA LEU A 29 3.05 12.01 1.09
C LEU A 29 4.51 11.99 1.57
N ILE A 30 4.84 11.07 2.47
CA ILE A 30 6.20 10.92 3.01
C ILE A 30 7.07 10.13 2.03
N THR A 31 6.59 8.97 1.59
CA THR A 31 7.35 8.13 0.65
C THR A 31 6.45 7.20 -0.14
N THR A 32 6.96 6.76 -1.30
CA THR A 32 6.37 5.74 -2.14
C THR A 32 7.40 4.66 -2.40
N ARG A 33 6.96 3.40 -2.40
CA ARG A 33 7.77 2.28 -2.87
C ARG A 33 7.03 1.43 -3.84
N ASP A 34 7.79 0.89 -4.76
CA ASP A 34 7.33 -0.02 -5.78
C ASP A 34 8.16 -1.30 -5.68
N MET A 35 7.48 -2.41 -5.42
CA MET A 35 8.12 -3.67 -5.10
C MET A 35 7.43 -4.80 -5.84
N THR A 36 8.17 -5.85 -6.15
CA THR A 36 7.58 -7.10 -6.65
C THR A 36 7.52 -8.11 -5.53
N ILE A 37 6.33 -8.63 -5.20
CA ILE A 37 6.14 -9.58 -4.12
C ILE A 37 5.78 -10.95 -4.67
N ARG A 38 6.28 -12.01 -4.03
CA ARG A 38 5.82 -13.39 -4.23
C ARG A 38 4.90 -13.79 -3.10
N LYS A 39 4.14 -14.85 -3.35
CA LYS A 39 3.20 -15.42 -2.40
C LYS A 39 3.91 -15.75 -1.08
N LYS A 40 3.34 -15.31 0.05
CA LYS A 40 3.86 -15.47 1.42
C LYS A 40 5.11 -14.67 1.82
N GLU A 41 5.75 -13.93 0.91
CA GLU A 41 6.96 -13.16 1.28
C GLU A 41 6.69 -12.07 2.32
N LEU A 42 5.45 -11.57 2.35
CA LEU A 42 5.00 -10.54 3.29
C LEU A 42 3.84 -11.04 4.17
N GLU A 43 3.66 -12.36 4.31
CA GLU A 43 2.59 -12.94 5.13
C GLU A 43 2.54 -12.42 6.59
N PRO A 44 3.68 -12.16 7.26
CA PRO A 44 3.67 -11.54 8.59
C PRO A 44 3.29 -10.05 8.58
N SER A 45 3.39 -9.37 7.44
CA SER A 45 3.29 -7.92 7.31
C SER A 45 1.93 -7.43 6.83
N PHE A 46 1.02 -8.32 6.42
CA PHE A 46 -0.35 -7.96 6.08
C PHE A 46 -1.26 -8.22 7.29
N MET A 47 -2.03 -7.23 7.73
CA MET A 47 -3.09 -7.44 8.72
C MET A 47 -4.20 -8.34 8.11
N CYS A 48 -4.41 -8.22 6.80
CA CYS A 48 -5.34 -9.02 6.04
C CYS A 48 -4.64 -10.19 5.33
N LYS A 49 -4.86 -11.41 5.86
CA LYS A 49 -4.39 -12.69 5.30
C LYS A 49 -4.79 -12.94 3.83
N LYS A 50 -5.73 -12.16 3.28
CA LYS A 50 -6.11 -12.20 1.87
C LYS A 50 -4.97 -11.71 0.97
N TYR A 51 -4.25 -10.66 1.37
CA TYR A 51 -3.18 -10.05 0.58
C TYR A 51 -1.86 -10.81 0.69
N ALA A 52 -1.64 -11.54 1.79
CA ALA A 52 -0.51 -12.47 1.96
C ALA A 52 -0.44 -13.59 0.90
N LYS A 53 -1.58 -13.91 0.25
CA LYS A 53 -1.67 -14.93 -0.79
C LYS A 53 -1.43 -14.37 -2.20
N LEU A 54 -1.25 -13.06 -2.34
CA LEU A 54 -1.01 -12.42 -3.63
C LEU A 54 0.47 -12.46 -4.00
N SER A 55 0.71 -12.48 -5.31
CA SER A 55 2.01 -12.27 -5.94
C SER A 55 1.83 -11.25 -7.06
N GLY A 56 2.79 -10.36 -7.25
CA GLY A 56 2.70 -9.31 -8.25
C GLY A 56 3.39 -8.03 -7.80
N ARG A 57 3.00 -6.90 -8.38
CA ARG A 57 3.53 -5.58 -8.02
C ARG A 57 2.75 -5.02 -6.84
N LEU A 58 3.47 -4.54 -5.83
CA LEU A 58 2.95 -3.86 -4.66
C LEU A 58 3.47 -2.43 -4.65
N ILE A 59 2.56 -1.47 -4.60
CA ILE A 59 2.91 -0.06 -4.36
C ILE A 59 2.47 0.29 -2.94
N THR A 60 3.42 0.75 -2.13
CA THR A 60 3.15 1.22 -0.76
C THR A 60 3.27 2.73 -0.71
N LEU A 61 2.32 3.38 -0.03
CA LEU A 61 2.29 4.83 0.18
C LEU A 61 2.36 5.09 1.68
N GLU A 62 3.35 5.86 2.12
CA GLU A 62 3.48 6.33 3.49
C GLU A 62 2.97 7.77 3.56
N ILE A 63 1.92 8.01 4.35
CA ILE A 63 1.18 9.27 4.34
C ILE A 63 1.03 9.77 5.77
N ALA A 64 1.37 11.04 6.00
CA ALA A 64 0.99 11.77 7.21
C ALA A 64 -0.33 12.49 6.98
N TRP A 65 -1.35 12.18 7.78
CA TRP A 65 -2.66 12.79 7.63
C TRP A 65 -3.47 12.74 8.92
N ASN A 66 -4.50 13.59 9.02
CA ASN A 66 -5.36 13.65 10.18
C ASN A 66 -6.29 12.42 10.20
N ARG A 67 -6.28 11.67 11.32
CA ARG A 67 -7.08 10.46 11.56
C ARG A 67 -8.57 10.64 11.28
N GLU A 68 -9.16 11.80 11.60
CA GLU A 68 -10.59 12.04 11.40
C GLU A 68 -10.98 12.18 9.91
N GLU A 69 -10.05 12.60 9.06
CA GLU A 69 -10.26 12.74 7.61
C GLU A 69 -9.98 11.42 6.87
N ILE A 70 -9.02 10.64 7.38
CA ILE A 70 -8.70 9.26 6.97
C ILE A 70 -9.97 8.38 6.99
N GLU A 71 -10.70 8.33 8.11
CA GLU A 71 -11.87 7.47 8.27
C GLU A 71 -13.03 7.80 7.31
N LYS A 72 -13.18 9.08 6.93
CA LYS A 72 -14.21 9.53 5.97
C LYS A 72 -13.86 9.12 4.54
N SER A 73 -12.59 9.22 4.16
CA SER A 73 -12.12 8.98 2.79
C SER A 73 -11.83 7.51 2.49
N ILE A 74 -11.35 6.72 3.45
CA ILE A 74 -11.04 5.29 3.25
C ILE A 74 -12.28 4.42 3.06
N ARG A 75 -13.42 4.79 3.65
CA ARG A 75 -14.69 4.08 3.45
C ARG A 75 -15.10 4.02 1.96
N MET A 76 -14.61 4.94 1.12
CA MET A 76 -14.88 4.93 -0.32
C MET A 76 -13.98 3.98 -1.12
N ILE A 77 -12.91 3.41 -0.53
CA ILE A 77 -11.82 2.71 -1.26
C ILE A 77 -11.54 1.30 -0.66
N SER A 78 -12.37 0.84 0.27
CA SER A 78 -12.13 -0.32 1.15
C SER A 78 -11.89 -1.66 0.44
N ASP A 79 -12.21 -1.79 -0.85
CA ASP A 79 -12.02 -3.03 -1.60
C ASP A 79 -10.57 -3.31 -2.00
N ILE A 80 -9.68 -2.31 -1.92
CA ILE A 80 -8.32 -2.37 -2.50
C ILE A 80 -7.22 -1.88 -1.54
N VAL A 81 -7.54 -1.01 -0.58
CA VAL A 81 -6.54 -0.38 0.29
C VAL A 81 -6.65 -0.94 1.70
N GLU A 82 -5.52 -1.39 2.24
CA GLU A 82 -5.37 -1.77 3.64
C GLU A 82 -4.74 -0.61 4.40
N VAL A 83 -5.40 -0.17 5.47
CA VAL A 83 -4.93 0.92 6.33
C VAL A 83 -4.45 0.34 7.63
N VAL A 84 -3.26 0.75 8.03
CA VAL A 84 -2.59 0.31 9.25
C VAL A 84 -2.72 1.42 10.29
N ASP A 85 -3.18 1.09 11.49
CA ASP A 85 -3.29 2.04 12.61
C ASP A 85 -1.90 2.38 13.16
N ASP A 86 -1.77 3.55 13.81
CA ASP A 86 -0.50 4.10 14.28
C ASP A 86 0.26 3.14 15.22
N CYS A 87 -0.46 2.32 16.00
CA CYS A 87 0.13 1.38 16.96
C CYS A 87 1.01 0.31 16.29
N ASP A 88 0.63 -0.15 15.10
CA ASP A 88 1.37 -1.20 14.37
C ASP A 88 2.18 -0.61 13.20
N PHE A 89 1.99 0.68 12.90
CA PHE A 89 2.58 1.37 11.76
C PHE A 89 4.10 1.18 11.67
N GLU A 90 4.84 1.41 12.76
CA GLU A 90 6.31 1.28 12.78
C GLU A 90 6.77 -0.17 12.51
N HIS A 91 6.03 -1.17 12.98
CA HIS A 91 6.35 -2.57 12.73
C HIS A 91 6.17 -2.93 11.25
N HIS A 92 5.06 -2.51 10.65
CA HIS A 92 4.79 -2.71 9.23
C HIS A 92 5.78 -1.94 8.34
N ARG A 93 6.05 -0.68 8.70
CA ARG A 93 7.01 0.19 8.05
C ARG A 93 8.40 -0.43 8.04
N ALA A 94 8.93 -0.81 9.19
CA ALA A 94 10.26 -1.42 9.29
C ALA A 94 10.37 -2.70 8.45
N THR A 95 9.32 -3.53 8.41
CA THR A 95 9.32 -4.78 7.64
C THR A 95 9.30 -4.51 6.14
N LEU A 96 8.46 -3.59 5.67
CA LEU A 96 8.38 -3.19 4.27
C LEU A 96 9.68 -2.52 3.79
N TYR A 97 10.29 -1.68 4.62
CA TYR A 97 11.58 -1.03 4.31
C TYR A 97 12.69 -2.06 4.16
N ARG A 98 12.81 -3.02 5.10
CA ARG A 98 13.80 -4.10 5.02
C ARG A 98 13.60 -4.95 3.78
N PHE A 99 12.34 -5.26 3.44
CA PHE A 99 12.04 -6.02 2.24
C PHE A 99 12.42 -5.26 0.97
N ALA A 100 12.10 -3.97 0.88
CA ALA A 100 12.50 -3.12 -0.24
C ALA A 100 14.03 -3.05 -0.38
N GLN A 101 14.74 -2.91 0.74
CA GLN A 101 16.19 -2.87 0.77
C GLN A 101 16.81 -4.17 0.26
N MET A 102 16.32 -5.33 0.72
CA MET A 102 16.77 -6.64 0.22
C MET A 102 16.61 -6.77 -1.30
N GLN A 103 15.57 -6.20 -1.91
CA GLN A 103 15.43 -6.21 -3.37
C GLN A 103 16.41 -5.29 -4.09
N THR A 104 16.77 -4.19 -3.45
CA THR A 104 17.72 -3.21 -4.00
C THR A 104 19.15 -3.75 -3.93
N ASP A 105 19.50 -4.43 -2.83
CA ASP A 105 20.83 -5.02 -2.61
C ASP A 105 21.12 -6.27 -3.48
N ILE A 106 20.09 -6.86 -4.09
CA ILE A 106 20.20 -8.01 -5.01
C ILE A 106 20.40 -7.57 -6.48
N CYS A 107 20.18 -6.28 -6.80
CA CYS A 107 20.43 -5.70 -8.14
C CYS A 107 21.86 -5.16 -8.26
#